data_AF-A0A7Z0D8D2-F1
#
_entry.id   AF-A0A7Z0D8D2-F1
#
_cell.length_a   1.000
_cell.length_b   1.000
_cell.length_c   1.000
_cell.angle_alpha   90.00
_cell.angle_beta   90.00
_cell.angle_gamma   90.00
#
_symmetry.space_group_name_H-M   'P 1'
#
loop_
_entity.id
_entity.type
_entity.pdbx_description
1 polymer ?
#
loop_
_entity_poly.entity_id
_entity_poly.type
_entity_poly.pdbx_seq_one_letter_code
_entity_poly.pdbx_strand_id
1 'polypeptide(L)'
;MTESFDCQGRWWLPEHQDHKVFGTFRWDPASGGTLELQGELTPIVVRDNLLPDGTVQRYRERPATVRHEYAIIRGQVERKAYTLLDSFQLSLRELDLDDSIQRVHVNRLLEGAWYDDPSELVADRVVIDLRHLTGWVKQSGLSTDHPRHEAVDDDRFSIVTARILPTLTVAHGDTSVRLFQSLSEKGDHVFDLGIAQHWSLSLVRDEPWPVASFIDIASDIQDLISIAVGKTANFDRVSLQHPALPKLSLAGTPLGDWREDITYHAQWFNRTEPCDPVKAHDMYFTLEDLGGMAGIGRWLDIASRYRTELSRVMATRYSASMFLEDRIMNISAALDSFDKVRRRTGDAKVNYVDRVLKCIDLAGEPFTNLIASNEREWAKFVKEARHDIAHHRQRFRLDGTVGENLLAEQLYWLFVICILRSADAPPAVFHRISEHAQVRWLVAQATVGDE
;
A
#
# COMPACT_ATOMS: atom_id res chain seq x y z
N MET A 1 -3.50 2.82 -12.06
CA MET A 1 -3.95 3.95 -11.24
C MET A 1 -5.43 3.76 -11.00
N THR A 2 -5.86 3.67 -9.75
CA THR A 2 -7.27 3.86 -9.42
C THR A 2 -7.61 5.31 -9.71
N GLU A 3 -8.38 5.56 -10.75
CA GLU A 3 -8.82 6.91 -11.12
C GLU A 3 -10.00 7.33 -10.25
N SER A 4 -10.16 8.63 -10.06
CA SER A 4 -11.38 9.18 -9.47
C SER A 4 -12.54 8.97 -10.44
N PHE A 5 -13.70 8.58 -9.92
CA PHE A 5 -14.87 8.32 -10.75
C PHE A 5 -16.15 8.65 -10.01
N ASP A 6 -17.19 8.99 -10.79
CA ASP A 6 -18.52 9.27 -10.31
C ASP A 6 -19.50 8.32 -10.98
N CYS A 7 -20.44 7.77 -10.21
CA CYS A 7 -21.47 6.89 -10.73
C CYS A 7 -22.83 7.13 -10.05
N GLN A 8 -23.90 6.85 -10.78
CA GLN A 8 -25.28 7.00 -10.29
C GLN A 8 -25.97 5.65 -10.28
N GLY A 9 -26.60 5.32 -9.15
CA GLY A 9 -27.14 3.99 -8.96
C GLY A 9 -28.15 3.92 -7.83
N ARG A 10 -28.55 2.69 -7.54
CA ARG A 10 -29.40 2.35 -6.38
C ARG A 10 -28.53 1.75 -5.29
N TRP A 11 -28.79 2.15 -4.06
CA TRP A 11 -28.00 1.79 -2.88
C TRP A 11 -28.92 1.31 -1.76
N TRP A 12 -28.50 0.29 -1.02
CA TRP A 12 -29.31 -0.31 0.05
C TRP A 12 -28.46 -1.07 1.06
N LEU A 13 -29.02 -1.33 2.24
CA LEU A 13 -28.39 -2.20 3.24
C LEU A 13 -28.76 -3.67 2.97
N PRO A 14 -27.85 -4.64 3.21
CA PRO A 14 -28.15 -6.07 3.05
C PRO A 14 -29.45 -6.55 3.70
N GLU A 15 -29.76 -6.02 4.89
CA GLU A 15 -30.97 -6.30 5.67
C GLU A 15 -32.25 -5.64 5.13
N HIS A 16 -32.14 -4.72 4.16
CA HIS A 16 -33.23 -3.95 3.58
C HIS A 16 -33.21 -4.01 2.05
N GLN A 17 -33.22 -5.21 1.48
CA GLN A 17 -33.10 -5.42 0.02
C GLN A 17 -34.21 -4.76 -0.82
N ASP A 18 -35.39 -4.60 -0.24
CA ASP A 18 -36.55 -3.97 -0.89
C ASP A 18 -36.52 -2.43 -0.80
N HIS A 19 -35.65 -1.87 0.05
CA HIS A 19 -35.52 -0.43 0.24
C HIS A 19 -34.28 0.10 -0.50
N LYS A 20 -34.45 0.35 -1.80
CA LYS A 20 -33.37 0.83 -2.67
C LYS A 20 -33.47 2.32 -2.88
N VAL A 21 -32.45 3.05 -2.46
CA VAL A 21 -32.39 4.51 -2.53
C VAL A 21 -31.52 4.94 -3.70
N PHE A 22 -32.01 5.89 -4.50
CA PHE A 22 -31.22 6.44 -5.59
C PHE A 22 -30.16 7.41 -5.05
N GLY A 23 -28.95 7.36 -5.61
CA GLY A 23 -27.88 8.26 -5.19
C GLY A 23 -26.70 8.31 -6.14
N THR A 24 -25.88 9.34 -5.95
CA THR A 24 -24.61 9.53 -6.65
C THR A 24 -23.47 9.15 -5.72
N PHE A 25 -22.61 8.27 -6.18
CA PHE A 25 -21.37 7.91 -5.50
C PHE A 25 -20.19 8.54 -6.22
N ARG A 26 -19.30 9.16 -5.46
CA ARG A 26 -18.04 9.73 -5.94
C ARG A 26 -16.89 9.04 -5.23
N TRP A 27 -15.89 8.58 -5.97
CA TRP A 27 -14.67 8.04 -5.41
C TRP A 27 -13.49 8.93 -5.76
N ASP A 28 -12.72 9.29 -4.74
CA ASP A 28 -11.43 9.91 -4.90
C ASP A 28 -10.38 9.11 -4.11
N PRO A 29 -9.30 8.62 -4.74
CA PRO A 29 -8.34 7.80 -4.04
C PRO A 29 -7.58 8.48 -2.89
N ALA A 30 -7.55 9.82 -2.85
CA ALA A 30 -6.88 10.58 -1.79
C ALA A 30 -7.80 10.85 -0.59
N SER A 31 -9.09 11.02 -0.83
CA SER A 31 -10.09 11.41 0.18
C SER A 31 -11.16 10.35 0.45
N GLY A 32 -11.13 9.20 -0.21
CA GLY A 32 -12.11 8.13 -0.08
C GLY A 32 -13.38 8.39 -0.91
N GLY A 33 -14.46 7.69 -0.55
CA GLY A 33 -15.74 7.77 -1.24
C GLY A 33 -16.75 8.67 -0.53
N THR A 34 -17.61 9.32 -1.30
CA THR A 34 -18.80 10.02 -0.80
C THR A 34 -20.03 9.53 -1.55
N LEU A 35 -20.98 8.99 -0.81
CA LEU A 35 -22.31 8.61 -1.31
C LEU A 35 -23.32 9.67 -0.89
N GLU A 36 -24.01 10.27 -1.87
CA GLU A 36 -25.11 11.21 -1.67
C GLU A 36 -26.42 10.58 -2.13
N LEU A 37 -27.37 10.44 -1.19
CA LEU A 37 -28.63 9.74 -1.38
C LEU A 37 -29.81 10.69 -1.38
N GLN A 38 -30.76 10.44 -2.27
CA GLN A 38 -32.09 11.04 -2.27
C GLN A 38 -33.02 10.16 -1.42
N GLY A 39 -32.85 10.25 -0.10
CA GLY A 39 -33.46 9.39 0.91
C GLY A 39 -32.44 8.90 1.94
N GLU A 40 -32.80 7.89 2.72
CA GLU A 40 -31.93 7.28 3.74
C GLU A 40 -31.82 5.78 3.55
N LEU A 41 -30.66 5.24 3.89
CA LEU A 41 -30.40 3.79 3.84
C LEU A 41 -31.33 2.98 4.77
N THR A 42 -31.78 3.58 5.87
CA THR A 42 -32.77 2.96 6.76
C THR A 42 -34.17 3.43 6.35
N PRO A 43 -35.14 2.51 6.17
CA PRO A 43 -36.50 2.89 5.83
C PRO A 43 -37.10 3.92 6.80
N ILE A 44 -37.71 4.96 6.24
CA ILE A 44 -38.40 5.98 7.03
C ILE A 44 -39.73 5.38 7.53
N VAL A 45 -39.95 5.44 8.84
CA VAL A 45 -41.21 5.03 9.47
C VAL A 45 -41.96 6.27 9.92
N VAL A 46 -43.11 6.53 9.31
CA VAL A 46 -44.03 7.59 9.72
C VAL A 46 -45.19 6.97 10.50
N ARG A 47 -45.46 7.51 11.69
CA ARG A 47 -46.54 7.06 12.57
C ARG A 47 -47.58 8.15 12.77
N ASP A 48 -48.79 7.70 13.06
CA ASP A 48 -49.93 8.55 13.37
C ASP A 48 -50.06 8.66 14.89
N ASN A 49 -50.13 9.88 15.39
CA ASN A 49 -50.43 10.19 16.79
C ASN A 49 -51.85 10.76 16.88
N LEU A 50 -52.77 10.03 17.50
CA LEU A 50 -54.13 10.46 17.76
C LEU A 50 -54.16 11.42 18.96
N LEU A 51 -54.55 12.67 18.71
CA LEU A 51 -54.66 13.70 19.73
C LEU A 51 -56.00 13.60 20.49
N PRO A 52 -56.08 14.14 21.71
CA PRO A 52 -57.30 14.07 22.54
C PRO A 52 -58.56 14.69 21.90
N ASP A 53 -58.39 15.58 20.93
CA ASP A 53 -59.47 16.22 20.17
C ASP A 53 -59.92 15.41 18.94
N GLY A 54 -59.36 14.22 18.72
CA GLY A 54 -59.65 13.34 17.60
C GLY A 54 -58.86 13.65 16.32
N THR A 55 -57.97 14.65 16.33
CA THR A 55 -57.10 14.94 15.18
C THR A 55 -55.91 13.97 15.12
N VAL A 56 -55.39 13.73 13.91
CA VAL A 56 -54.23 12.85 13.69
C VAL A 56 -53.01 13.69 13.33
N GLN A 57 -51.96 13.61 14.15
CA GLN A 57 -50.67 14.20 13.87
C GLN A 57 -49.71 13.12 13.36
N ARG A 58 -49.26 13.24 12.11
CA ARG A 58 -48.21 12.36 11.56
C ARG A 58 -46.85 12.83 12.05
N TYR A 59 -46.03 11.89 12.50
CA TYR A 59 -44.66 12.18 12.92
C TYR A 59 -43.74 11.08 12.45
N ARG A 60 -42.48 11.45 12.22
CA ARG A 60 -41.44 10.52 11.86
C ARG A 60 -40.92 9.82 13.13
N GLU A 61 -40.98 8.50 13.15
CA GLU A 61 -40.42 7.71 14.24
C GLU A 61 -38.89 7.84 14.21
N ARG A 62 -38.32 8.36 15.30
CA ARG A 62 -36.87 8.40 15.47
C ARG A 62 -36.44 7.09 16.13
N PRO A 63 -35.54 6.31 15.51
CA PRO A 63 -35.04 5.10 16.14
C PRO A 63 -34.36 5.43 17.47
N ALA A 64 -34.50 4.56 18.47
CA ALA A 64 -33.87 4.71 19.77
C ALA A 64 -32.33 4.72 19.68
N THR A 65 -31.77 4.16 18.60
CA THR A 65 -30.33 4.16 18.31
C THR A 65 -30.12 4.62 16.88
N VAL A 66 -29.50 5.79 16.71
CA VAL A 66 -29.16 6.29 15.37
C VAL A 66 -27.92 5.54 14.89
N ARG A 67 -28.07 4.77 13.80
CA ARG A 67 -26.94 4.07 13.19
C ARG A 67 -26.15 5.07 12.35
N HIS A 68 -24.97 5.44 12.84
CA HIS A 68 -24.05 6.32 12.12
C HIS A 68 -23.02 5.55 11.29
N GLU A 69 -22.93 4.23 11.47
CA GLU A 69 -21.92 3.38 10.85
C GLU A 69 -22.58 2.21 10.10
N TYR A 70 -22.11 2.00 8.88
CA TYR A 70 -22.58 0.98 7.95
C TYR A 70 -21.39 0.11 7.57
N ALA A 71 -21.38 -1.13 8.06
CA ALA A 71 -20.33 -2.09 7.71
C ALA A 71 -20.34 -2.38 6.21
N ILE A 72 -21.54 -2.53 5.62
CA ILE A 72 -21.76 -2.79 4.20
C ILE A 72 -22.93 -1.96 3.67
N ILE A 73 -22.75 -1.38 2.49
CA ILE A 73 -23.82 -0.84 1.65
C ILE A 73 -23.69 -1.46 0.27
N ARG A 74 -24.78 -2.05 -0.24
CA ARG A 74 -24.84 -2.58 -1.61
C ARG A 74 -25.19 -1.47 -2.58
N GLY A 75 -24.63 -1.55 -3.76
CA GLY A 75 -24.87 -0.63 -4.86
C GLY A 75 -25.09 -1.36 -6.17
N GLN A 76 -25.97 -0.81 -7.01
CA GLN A 76 -26.14 -1.23 -8.39
C GLN A 76 -26.11 -0.01 -9.29
N VAL A 77 -25.11 0.01 -10.16
CA VAL A 77 -24.99 1.00 -11.25
C VAL A 77 -25.10 0.22 -12.54
N GLU A 78 -26.13 0.51 -13.33
CA GLU A 78 -26.49 -0.27 -14.51
C GLU A 78 -26.59 -1.78 -14.21
N ARG A 79 -25.65 -2.59 -14.73
CA ARG A 79 -25.54 -4.04 -14.51
C ARG A 79 -24.37 -4.42 -13.59
N LYS A 80 -23.64 -3.45 -13.04
CA LYS A 80 -22.46 -3.67 -12.22
C LYS A 80 -22.79 -3.60 -10.74
N ALA A 81 -22.32 -4.58 -10.00
CA ALA A 81 -22.48 -4.69 -8.56
C ALA A 81 -21.38 -3.88 -7.84
N TYR A 82 -21.75 -3.16 -6.80
CA TYR A 82 -20.85 -2.43 -5.91
C TYR A 82 -21.10 -2.84 -4.46
N THR A 83 -20.04 -2.98 -3.68
CA THR A 83 -20.11 -3.13 -2.22
C THR A 83 -19.27 -2.04 -1.59
N LEU A 84 -19.89 -1.14 -0.83
CA LEU A 84 -19.21 -0.10 -0.05
C LEU A 84 -18.97 -0.64 1.36
N LEU A 85 -17.78 -0.42 1.90
CA LEU A 85 -17.30 -1.00 3.15
C LEU A 85 -16.89 0.10 4.14
N ASP A 86 -17.05 -0.19 5.44
CA ASP A 86 -16.71 0.69 6.58
C ASP A 86 -17.14 2.13 6.36
N SER A 87 -18.42 2.30 6.08
CA SER A 87 -19.00 3.58 5.75
C SER A 87 -19.59 4.25 6.99
N PHE A 88 -19.61 5.58 7.03
CA PHE A 88 -20.24 6.31 8.13
C PHE A 88 -20.95 7.56 7.65
N GLN A 89 -22.04 7.94 8.33
CA GLN A 89 -22.86 9.08 7.97
C GLN A 89 -22.12 10.40 8.26
N LEU A 90 -21.95 11.23 7.23
CA LEU A 90 -21.45 12.59 7.35
C LEU A 90 -22.55 13.57 7.74
N SER A 91 -23.72 13.45 7.10
CA SER A 91 -24.86 14.29 7.39
C SER A 91 -26.18 13.64 7.00
N LEU A 92 -27.26 14.10 7.65
CA LEU A 92 -28.63 13.80 7.29
C LEU A 92 -29.44 15.09 7.34
N ARG A 93 -30.13 15.40 6.23
CA ARG A 93 -31.01 16.56 6.13
C ARG A 93 -32.43 16.08 5.87
N GLU A 94 -33.30 16.22 6.87
CA GLU A 94 -34.74 15.99 6.75
C GLU A 94 -35.35 17.17 5.96
N LEU A 95 -36.05 16.86 4.85
CA LEU A 95 -36.73 17.88 4.03
C LEU A 95 -38.22 17.97 4.41
N ASP A 96 -38.87 16.82 4.58
CA ASP A 96 -40.20 16.68 5.15
C ASP A 96 -40.34 15.35 5.93
N LEU A 97 -41.57 14.82 6.09
CA LEU A 97 -41.81 13.56 6.81
C LEU A 97 -41.34 12.32 6.05
N ASP A 98 -41.35 12.35 4.72
CA ASP A 98 -41.10 11.22 3.83
C ASP A 98 -39.80 11.39 3.03
N ASP A 99 -39.26 12.61 2.93
CA ASP A 99 -38.09 12.98 2.14
C ASP A 99 -36.90 13.43 2.99
N SER A 100 -35.71 12.99 2.58
CA SER A 100 -34.45 13.40 3.19
C SER A 100 -33.29 13.35 2.18
N ILE A 101 -32.16 13.92 2.56
CA ILE A 101 -30.88 13.78 1.87
C ILE A 101 -29.86 13.26 2.87
N GLN A 102 -29.28 12.09 2.59
CA GLN A 102 -28.24 11.50 3.41
C GLN A 102 -26.90 11.54 2.69
N ARG A 103 -25.83 11.93 3.40
CA ARG A 103 -24.46 11.86 2.91
C ARG A 103 -23.66 10.89 3.76
N VAL A 104 -22.98 9.95 3.10
CA VAL A 104 -22.21 8.88 3.73
C VAL A 104 -20.79 8.91 3.18
N HIS A 105 -19.81 8.87 4.07
CA HIS A 105 -18.42 8.65 3.74
C HIS A 105 -18.14 7.15 3.62
N VAL A 106 -17.29 6.77 2.68
CA VAL A 106 -16.96 5.38 2.36
C VAL A 106 -15.45 5.21 2.34
N ASN A 107 -14.91 4.38 3.23
CA ASN A 107 -13.46 4.17 3.31
C ASN A 107 -12.94 3.24 2.20
N ARG A 108 -13.72 2.21 1.83
CA ARG A 108 -13.30 1.17 0.87
C ARG A 108 -14.50 0.74 0.01
N LEU A 109 -14.26 0.33 -1.23
CA LEU A 109 -15.28 -0.23 -2.10
C LEU A 109 -14.77 -1.44 -2.90
N LEU A 110 -15.71 -2.30 -3.25
CA LEU A 110 -15.54 -3.40 -4.18
C LEU A 110 -16.44 -3.18 -5.38
N GLU A 111 -15.87 -3.37 -6.55
CA GLU A 111 -16.55 -3.23 -7.81
C GLU A 111 -16.57 -4.59 -8.52
N GLY A 112 -17.76 -5.13 -8.82
CA GLY A 112 -17.95 -6.40 -9.52
C GLY A 112 -18.65 -7.50 -8.70
N ALA A 113 -18.88 -7.29 -7.40
CA ALA A 113 -19.57 -8.27 -6.55
C ALA A 113 -20.32 -7.62 -5.38
N TRP A 114 -21.39 -8.28 -4.93
CA TRP A 114 -22.09 -7.98 -3.68
C TRP A 114 -21.61 -8.91 -2.58
N TYR A 115 -21.37 -8.33 -1.40
CA TYR A 115 -21.16 -9.06 -0.15
C TYR A 115 -22.30 -8.75 0.83
N ASP A 116 -22.57 -9.67 1.75
CA ASP A 116 -23.54 -9.50 2.84
C ASP A 116 -22.86 -9.18 4.17
N ASP A 117 -21.68 -9.75 4.42
CA ASP A 117 -20.91 -9.57 5.66
C ASP A 117 -19.42 -9.26 5.38
N PRO A 118 -18.77 -8.32 6.10
CA PRO A 118 -17.34 -8.05 5.94
C PRO A 118 -16.44 -9.27 6.20
N SER A 119 -16.86 -10.21 7.04
CA SER A 119 -16.15 -11.46 7.34
C SER A 119 -16.16 -12.46 6.19
N GLU A 120 -17.11 -12.32 5.25
CA GLU A 120 -17.17 -13.11 4.02
C GLU A 120 -16.29 -12.54 2.91
N LEU A 121 -15.55 -11.46 3.17
CA LEU A 121 -14.62 -10.88 2.21
C LEU A 121 -13.37 -11.77 2.07
N VAL A 122 -13.53 -12.84 1.30
CA VAL A 122 -12.51 -13.84 1.00
C VAL A 122 -12.22 -13.88 -0.50
N ALA A 123 -11.01 -14.29 -0.85
CA ALA A 123 -10.55 -14.47 -2.23
C ALA A 123 -9.59 -15.66 -2.30
N ASP A 124 -9.50 -16.35 -3.44
CA ASP A 124 -8.45 -17.36 -3.69
C ASP A 124 -7.25 -16.74 -4.41
N ARG A 125 -7.44 -15.57 -5.06
CA ARG A 125 -6.37 -14.82 -5.70
C ARG A 125 -6.52 -13.31 -5.54
N VAL A 126 -5.40 -12.64 -5.26
CA VAL A 126 -5.29 -11.18 -5.25
C VAL A 126 -4.19 -10.76 -6.22
N VAL A 127 -4.52 -9.88 -7.17
CA VAL A 127 -3.60 -9.33 -8.16
C VAL A 127 -3.40 -7.85 -7.88
N ILE A 128 -2.14 -7.43 -7.77
CA ILE A 128 -1.76 -6.09 -7.35
C ILE A 128 -0.75 -5.51 -8.34
N ASP A 129 -1.09 -4.33 -8.85
CA ASP A 129 -0.15 -3.50 -9.59
C ASP A 129 0.54 -2.56 -8.60
N LEU A 130 1.83 -2.80 -8.41
CA LEU A 130 2.68 -2.02 -7.51
C LEU A 130 3.51 -1.03 -8.32
N ARG A 131 3.48 0.23 -7.90
CA ARG A 131 4.35 1.25 -8.48
C ARG A 131 5.81 0.83 -8.31
N HIS A 132 6.61 1.07 -9.34
CA HIS A 132 8.03 0.71 -9.42
C HIS A 132 8.35 -0.80 -9.52
N LEU A 133 7.38 -1.71 -9.37
CA LEU A 133 7.62 -3.16 -9.45
C LEU A 133 8.28 -3.57 -10.76
N THR A 134 7.75 -3.13 -11.90
CA THR A 134 8.31 -3.41 -13.24
C THR A 134 9.78 -2.99 -13.35
N GLY A 135 10.13 -1.82 -12.82
CA GLY A 135 11.50 -1.31 -12.83
C GLY A 135 12.41 -2.10 -11.88
N TRP A 136 11.91 -2.45 -10.69
CA TRP A 136 12.67 -3.15 -9.65
C TRP A 136 12.95 -4.62 -10.01
N VAL A 137 12.01 -5.30 -10.68
CA VAL A 137 12.22 -6.65 -11.24
C VAL A 137 13.32 -6.62 -12.29
N LYS A 138 13.40 -5.54 -13.08
CA LYS A 138 14.47 -5.28 -14.07
C LYS A 138 14.68 -6.44 -15.07
N GLN A 139 13.63 -7.21 -15.35
CA GLN A 139 13.61 -8.23 -16.40
C GLN A 139 12.69 -7.78 -17.53
N SER A 140 13.22 -7.76 -18.76
CA SER A 140 12.51 -7.31 -19.94
C SER A 140 12.28 -8.45 -20.92
N GLY A 141 11.01 -8.67 -21.27
CA GLY A 141 10.63 -9.51 -22.41
C GLY A 141 10.64 -8.75 -23.74
N LEU A 142 10.97 -7.45 -23.70
CA LEU A 142 11.04 -6.56 -24.86
C LEU A 142 12.49 -6.39 -25.31
N SER A 143 12.71 -6.50 -26.62
CA SER A 143 13.98 -6.19 -27.28
C SER A 143 13.73 -5.48 -28.61
N THR A 144 14.58 -4.50 -28.93
CA THR A 144 14.56 -3.79 -30.22
C THR A 144 15.85 -4.09 -30.96
N ASP A 145 15.74 -4.50 -32.21
CA ASP A 145 16.86 -4.66 -33.13
C ASP A 145 16.78 -3.63 -34.26
N HIS A 146 17.94 -3.12 -34.66
CA HIS A 146 18.13 -2.19 -35.77
C HIS A 146 19.13 -2.81 -36.76
N PRO A 147 18.68 -3.73 -37.63
CA PRO A 147 19.56 -4.36 -38.60
C PRO A 147 20.28 -3.30 -39.45
N ARG A 148 21.61 -3.25 -39.39
CA ARG A 148 22.41 -2.38 -40.26
C ARG A 148 22.51 -2.99 -41.66
N HIS A 149 22.28 -2.18 -42.68
CA HIS A 149 22.42 -2.58 -44.08
C HIS A 149 23.90 -2.62 -44.53
N GLU A 150 24.30 -3.71 -45.19
CA GLU A 150 25.52 -3.77 -46.02
C GLU A 150 25.25 -3.43 -47.50
N ALA A 151 24.04 -3.02 -47.90
CA ALA A 151 23.75 -2.66 -49.30
C ALA A 151 22.69 -1.56 -49.47
N VAL A 152 23.13 -0.51 -50.19
CA VAL A 152 22.56 0.54 -51.08
C VAL A 152 21.05 0.90 -51.08
N ASP A 153 20.10 0.15 -50.51
CA ASP A 153 18.68 0.56 -50.43
C ASP A 153 18.31 1.13 -49.05
N ASP A 154 17.70 2.32 -49.02
CA ASP A 154 17.38 3.17 -47.85
C ASP A 154 16.12 2.69 -47.08
N ASP A 155 15.93 1.38 -46.94
CA ASP A 155 14.83 0.82 -46.16
C ASP A 155 15.23 0.69 -44.68
N ARG A 156 15.03 1.77 -43.93
CA ARG A 156 15.23 1.79 -42.48
C ARG A 156 14.04 1.16 -41.76
N PHE A 157 14.23 -0.03 -41.18
CA PHE A 157 13.25 -0.67 -40.31
C PHE A 157 13.84 -1.07 -38.96
N SER A 158 12.98 -1.21 -37.95
CA SER A 158 13.34 -1.70 -36.61
C SER A 158 12.43 -2.89 -36.27
N ILE A 159 12.99 -3.92 -35.63
CA ILE A 159 12.23 -5.10 -35.21
C ILE A 159 12.02 -5.01 -33.70
N VAL A 160 10.76 -4.88 -33.27
CA VAL A 160 10.39 -4.99 -31.86
C VAL A 160 9.93 -6.42 -31.59
N THR A 161 10.65 -7.13 -30.72
CA THR A 161 10.26 -8.46 -30.25
C THR A 161 9.73 -8.35 -28.83
N ALA A 162 8.55 -8.90 -28.60
CA ALA A 162 7.94 -8.99 -27.28
C ALA A 162 7.66 -10.44 -26.93
N ARG A 163 8.12 -10.88 -25.75
CA ARG A 163 7.94 -12.25 -25.24
C ARG A 163 7.48 -12.19 -23.80
N ILE A 164 6.49 -13.02 -23.46
CA ILE A 164 6.08 -13.21 -22.07
C ILE A 164 7.13 -14.08 -21.38
N LEU A 165 7.72 -13.55 -20.31
CA LEU A 165 8.68 -14.25 -19.47
C LEU A 165 7.96 -15.20 -18.49
N PRO A 166 8.65 -16.25 -18.02
CA PRO A 166 8.08 -17.16 -17.02
C PRO A 166 7.67 -16.44 -15.73
N THR A 167 6.57 -16.90 -15.12
CA THR A 167 6.14 -16.40 -13.80
C THR A 167 7.15 -16.79 -12.73
N LEU A 168 7.64 -15.80 -12.00
CA LEU A 168 8.55 -15.99 -10.88
C LEU A 168 7.72 -16.31 -9.63
N THR A 169 8.05 -17.37 -8.89
CA THR A 169 7.23 -17.86 -7.78
C THR A 169 8.06 -18.19 -6.53
N VAL A 170 7.50 -17.93 -5.35
CA VAL A 170 7.95 -18.47 -4.06
C VAL A 170 6.73 -18.82 -3.20
N ALA A 171 6.86 -19.80 -2.31
CA ALA A 171 5.84 -20.11 -1.32
C ALA A 171 6.12 -19.35 -0.01
N HIS A 172 5.07 -18.85 0.63
CA HIS A 172 5.12 -18.27 1.97
C HIS A 172 3.90 -18.76 2.76
N GLY A 173 4.12 -19.71 3.67
CA GLY A 173 3.05 -20.54 4.24
C GLY A 173 2.30 -21.28 3.12
N ASP A 174 0.96 -21.22 3.16
CA ASP A 174 0.10 -21.81 2.11
C ASP A 174 -0.15 -20.86 0.92
N THR A 175 0.48 -19.69 0.91
CA THR A 175 0.28 -18.68 -0.15
C THR A 175 1.41 -18.76 -1.17
N SER A 176 1.04 -18.91 -2.44
CA SER A 176 1.95 -18.80 -3.58
C SER A 176 2.09 -17.32 -3.97
N VAL A 177 3.27 -16.77 -3.75
CA VAL A 177 3.64 -15.39 -4.11
C VAL A 177 4.27 -15.41 -5.50
N ARG A 178 3.65 -14.71 -6.44
CA ARG A 178 4.01 -14.74 -7.86
C ARG A 178 4.25 -13.34 -8.40
N LEU A 179 5.31 -13.18 -9.19
CA LEU A 179 5.49 -12.04 -10.07
C LEU A 179 5.30 -12.53 -11.50
N PHE A 180 4.37 -11.92 -12.23
CA PHE A 180 4.11 -12.29 -13.61
C PHE A 180 4.14 -11.07 -14.52
N GLN A 181 4.59 -11.29 -15.75
CA GLN A 181 4.68 -10.25 -16.76
C GLN A 181 3.39 -10.21 -17.59
N SER A 182 2.89 -9.02 -17.85
CA SER A 182 1.88 -8.75 -18.86
C SER A 182 2.46 -7.84 -19.96
N LEU A 183 1.98 -8.05 -21.18
CA LEU A 183 2.28 -7.21 -22.33
C LEU A 183 0.99 -6.54 -22.79
N SER A 184 1.08 -5.27 -23.13
CA SER A 184 -0.05 -4.50 -23.66
C SER A 184 0.40 -3.65 -24.84
N GLU A 185 -0.44 -3.52 -25.85
CA GLU A 185 -0.22 -2.55 -26.91
C GLU A 185 -0.32 -1.12 -26.34
N LYS A 186 0.45 -0.21 -26.92
CA LYS A 186 0.47 1.23 -26.61
C LYS A 186 0.47 2.02 -27.90
N GLY A 187 0.11 3.29 -27.77
CA GLY A 187 -0.02 4.23 -28.88
C GLY A 187 -1.44 4.30 -29.40
N ASP A 188 -1.66 5.17 -30.37
CA ASP A 188 -2.95 5.37 -31.04
C ASP A 188 -3.07 4.54 -32.33
N HIS A 189 -2.05 3.73 -32.64
CA HIS A 189 -1.94 2.94 -33.86
C HIS A 189 -1.96 3.77 -35.15
N VAL A 190 -1.78 5.08 -35.04
CA VAL A 190 -1.79 6.04 -36.15
C VAL A 190 -0.49 6.84 -36.17
N PHE A 191 -0.16 7.52 -35.08
CA PHE A 191 1.06 8.29 -34.88
C PHE A 191 2.07 7.59 -33.95
N ASP A 192 1.60 6.70 -33.07
CA ASP A 192 2.41 5.91 -32.15
C ASP A 192 1.95 4.45 -32.14
N LEU A 193 2.90 3.52 -32.21
CA LEU A 193 2.67 2.09 -32.05
C LEU A 193 3.80 1.52 -31.19
N GLY A 194 3.42 0.94 -30.06
CA GLY A 194 4.37 0.36 -29.13
C GLY A 194 3.81 -0.83 -28.39
N ILE A 195 4.71 -1.52 -27.70
CA ILE A 195 4.35 -2.57 -26.74
C ILE A 195 4.92 -2.15 -25.40
N ALA A 196 4.07 -2.08 -24.38
CA ALA A 196 4.47 -1.91 -23.00
C ALA A 196 4.56 -3.27 -22.31
N GLN A 197 5.46 -3.36 -21.34
CA GLN A 197 5.51 -4.47 -20.40
C GLN A 197 5.20 -3.97 -18.99
N HIS A 198 4.61 -4.86 -18.20
CA HIS A 198 4.32 -4.59 -16.81
C HIS A 198 4.52 -5.87 -15.99
N TRP A 199 5.02 -5.73 -14.77
CA TRP A 199 5.08 -6.81 -13.79
C TRP A 199 4.05 -6.55 -12.70
N SER A 200 3.28 -7.58 -12.37
CA SER A 200 2.25 -7.53 -11.33
C SER A 200 2.54 -8.58 -10.26
N LEU A 201 2.14 -8.28 -9.02
CA LEU A 201 2.14 -9.23 -7.92
C LEU A 201 0.83 -10.03 -7.95
N SER A 202 0.92 -11.34 -7.80
CA SER A 202 -0.22 -12.23 -7.64
C SER A 202 -0.01 -13.11 -6.41
N LEU A 203 -0.98 -13.10 -5.50
CA LEU A 203 -1.01 -13.94 -4.32
C LEU A 203 -2.11 -14.97 -4.52
N VAL A 204 -1.78 -16.26 -4.46
CA VAL A 204 -2.70 -17.36 -4.79
C VAL A 204 -2.74 -18.38 -3.66
N ARG A 205 -3.93 -18.82 -3.30
CA ARG A 205 -4.18 -19.96 -2.40
C ARG A 205 -5.16 -20.93 -3.07
N ASP A 206 -5.14 -22.18 -2.62
CA ASP A 206 -6.07 -23.21 -3.10
C ASP A 206 -7.48 -23.02 -2.53
N GLU A 207 -7.57 -22.51 -1.30
CA GLU A 207 -8.83 -22.20 -0.61
C GLU A 207 -8.98 -20.68 -0.41
N PRO A 208 -10.22 -20.14 -0.53
CA PRO A 208 -10.48 -18.74 -0.25
C PRO A 208 -10.02 -18.33 1.14
N TRP A 209 -9.39 -17.16 1.22
CA TRP A 209 -8.79 -16.64 2.45
C TRP A 209 -9.14 -15.16 2.63
N PRO A 210 -9.21 -14.63 3.87
CA PRO A 210 -9.58 -13.24 4.10
C PRO A 210 -8.69 -12.28 3.31
N VAL A 211 -9.32 -11.34 2.61
CA VAL A 211 -8.61 -10.35 1.79
C VAL A 211 -7.61 -9.54 2.61
N ALA A 212 -7.94 -9.21 3.86
CA ALA A 212 -7.04 -8.51 4.78
C ALA A 212 -5.68 -9.22 4.91
N SER A 213 -5.67 -10.55 4.97
CA SER A 213 -4.43 -11.32 5.11
C SER A 213 -3.58 -11.32 3.83
N PHE A 214 -4.19 -11.22 2.65
CA PHE A 214 -3.46 -10.95 1.41
C PHE A 214 -2.86 -9.55 1.37
N ILE A 215 -3.62 -8.55 1.85
CA ILE A 215 -3.15 -7.17 1.92
C ILE A 215 -1.95 -7.03 2.87
N ASP A 216 -1.91 -7.77 3.98
CA ASP A 216 -0.75 -7.82 4.87
C ASP A 216 0.52 -8.27 4.13
N ILE A 217 0.44 -9.39 3.38
CA ILE A 217 1.57 -9.89 2.58
C ILE A 217 1.96 -8.88 1.50
N ALA A 218 0.97 -8.27 0.84
CA ALA A 218 1.22 -7.25 -0.17
C ALA A 218 1.89 -6.01 0.40
N SER A 219 1.53 -5.59 1.62
CA SER A 219 2.16 -4.49 2.34
C SER A 219 3.60 -4.82 2.70
N ASP A 220 3.88 -6.05 3.14
CA ASP A 220 5.26 -6.48 3.41
C ASP A 220 6.13 -6.40 2.14
N ILE A 221 5.58 -6.73 0.96
CA ILE A 221 6.26 -6.57 -0.34
C ILE A 221 6.36 -5.08 -0.74
N GLN A 222 5.34 -4.29 -0.44
CA GLN A 222 5.34 -2.84 -0.65
C GLN A 222 6.51 -2.18 0.08
N ASP A 223 6.70 -2.54 1.34
CA ASP A 223 7.77 -2.03 2.20
C ASP A 223 9.13 -2.35 1.58
N LEU A 224 9.35 -3.59 1.14
CA LEU A 224 10.58 -4.02 0.47
C LEU A 224 10.89 -3.21 -0.79
N ILE A 225 9.91 -3.08 -1.69
CA ILE A 225 10.11 -2.34 -2.94
C ILE A 225 10.32 -0.86 -2.64
N SER A 226 9.62 -0.31 -1.64
CA SER A 226 9.79 1.07 -1.24
C SER A 226 11.19 1.34 -0.69
N ILE A 227 11.73 0.42 0.11
CA ILE A 227 13.12 0.45 0.60
C ILE A 227 14.09 0.37 -0.59
N ALA A 228 13.89 -0.60 -1.49
CA ALA A 228 14.78 -0.85 -2.61
C ALA A 228 14.84 0.32 -3.61
N VAL A 229 13.73 1.03 -3.76
CA VAL A 229 13.58 2.12 -4.73
C VAL A 229 13.80 3.50 -4.11
N GLY A 230 13.71 3.62 -2.78
CA GLY A 230 13.81 4.91 -2.08
C GLY A 230 12.57 5.80 -2.22
N LYS A 231 11.47 5.27 -2.77
CA LYS A 231 10.18 5.96 -2.96
C LYS A 231 9.03 5.00 -2.68
N THR A 232 7.88 5.51 -2.28
CA THR A 232 6.73 4.65 -1.98
C THR A 232 6.24 3.88 -3.21
N ALA A 233 6.23 2.55 -3.10
CA ALA A 233 5.66 1.64 -4.08
C ALA A 233 4.13 1.58 -3.95
N ASN A 234 3.41 2.63 -4.37
CA ASN A 234 1.96 2.71 -4.23
C ASN A 234 1.22 1.50 -4.85
N PHE A 235 0.10 1.12 -4.24
CA PHE A 235 -0.87 0.20 -4.84
C PHE A 235 -1.61 0.95 -5.94
N ASP A 236 -1.22 0.74 -7.19
CA ASP A 236 -1.82 1.41 -8.34
C ASP A 236 -3.12 0.73 -8.80
N ARG A 237 -3.29 -0.57 -8.49
CA ARG A 237 -4.53 -1.35 -8.65
C ARG A 237 -4.50 -2.57 -7.74
N VAL A 238 -5.64 -2.92 -7.16
CA VAL A 238 -5.86 -4.19 -6.45
C VAL A 238 -7.11 -4.85 -7.03
N SER A 239 -6.99 -6.10 -7.45
CA SER A 239 -8.09 -6.90 -7.98
C SER A 239 -8.18 -8.22 -7.21
N LEU A 240 -9.38 -8.58 -6.80
CA LEU A 240 -9.67 -9.83 -6.12
C LEU A 240 -10.33 -10.79 -7.10
N GLN A 241 -10.06 -12.07 -6.94
CA GLN A 241 -10.68 -13.15 -7.69
C GLN A 241 -11.23 -14.17 -6.69
N HIS A 242 -12.38 -14.75 -7.03
CA HIS A 242 -13.07 -15.71 -6.18
C HIS A 242 -13.59 -16.88 -7.03
N PRO A 243 -13.54 -18.15 -6.55
CA PRO A 243 -13.94 -19.31 -7.34
C PRO A 243 -15.41 -19.30 -7.76
N ALA A 244 -16.28 -18.60 -7.01
CA ALA A 244 -17.69 -18.46 -7.35
C ALA A 244 -17.97 -17.50 -8.53
N LEU A 245 -16.96 -16.76 -9.01
CA LEU A 245 -17.09 -15.83 -10.13
C LEU A 245 -16.16 -16.25 -11.29
N PRO A 246 -16.46 -17.39 -11.97
CA PRO A 246 -15.69 -17.80 -13.12
C PRO A 246 -15.89 -16.81 -14.27
N LYS A 247 -14.83 -16.55 -15.04
CA LYS A 247 -14.94 -15.78 -16.27
C LYS A 247 -15.67 -16.62 -17.31
N LEU A 248 -16.70 -16.06 -17.93
CA LEU A 248 -17.52 -16.80 -18.90
C LEU A 248 -17.16 -16.43 -20.35
N SER A 249 -17.26 -17.41 -21.25
CA SER A 249 -17.22 -17.19 -22.69
C SER A 249 -18.48 -16.46 -23.16
N LEU A 250 -18.51 -15.99 -24.40
CA LEU A 250 -19.73 -15.45 -25.02
C LEU A 250 -20.89 -16.46 -25.03
N ALA A 251 -20.59 -17.76 -24.97
CA ALA A 251 -21.58 -18.83 -24.89
C ALA A 251 -22.00 -19.17 -23.43
N GLY A 252 -21.51 -18.42 -22.44
CA GLY A 252 -21.83 -18.61 -21.03
C GLY A 252 -21.07 -19.77 -20.35
N THR A 253 -20.02 -20.31 -21.00
CA THR A 253 -19.21 -21.40 -20.44
C THR A 253 -17.99 -20.87 -19.69
N PRO A 254 -17.63 -21.41 -18.52
CA PRO A 254 -16.40 -21.02 -17.82
C PRO A 254 -15.15 -21.16 -18.69
N LEU A 255 -14.33 -20.11 -18.73
CA LEU A 255 -13.05 -20.07 -19.45
C LEU A 255 -11.95 -20.65 -18.56
N GLY A 256 -11.96 -21.97 -18.35
CA GLY A 256 -10.97 -22.67 -17.53
C GLY A 256 -10.83 -22.08 -16.13
N ASP A 257 -9.60 -21.79 -15.71
CA ASP A 257 -9.27 -21.23 -14.38
C ASP A 257 -9.34 -19.70 -14.29
N TRP A 258 -9.90 -19.04 -15.31
CA TRP A 258 -10.03 -17.58 -15.33
C TRP A 258 -11.20 -17.18 -14.44
N ARG A 259 -11.01 -16.09 -13.68
CA ARG A 259 -12.02 -15.49 -12.81
C ARG A 259 -12.34 -14.09 -13.30
N GLU A 260 -13.53 -13.61 -12.96
CA GLU A 260 -13.83 -12.19 -13.07
C GLU A 260 -13.04 -11.41 -12.01
N ASP A 261 -12.55 -10.23 -12.40
CA ASP A 261 -11.85 -9.34 -11.48
C ASP A 261 -12.87 -8.52 -10.69
N ILE A 262 -12.75 -8.56 -9.36
CA ILE A 262 -13.42 -7.63 -8.45
C ILE A 262 -12.43 -6.52 -8.13
N THR A 263 -12.65 -5.31 -8.62
CA THR A 263 -11.75 -4.18 -8.34
C THR A 263 -11.90 -3.75 -6.89
N TYR A 264 -10.80 -3.68 -6.14
CA TYR A 264 -10.78 -3.20 -4.77
C TYR A 264 -10.20 -1.80 -4.71
N HIS A 265 -11.02 -0.85 -4.25
CA HIS A 265 -10.60 0.53 -4.04
C HIS A 265 -10.56 0.80 -2.53
N ALA A 266 -9.45 1.35 -2.07
CA ALA A 266 -9.29 1.78 -0.69
C ALA A 266 -8.52 3.10 -0.65
N GLN A 267 -8.77 3.91 0.37
CA GLN A 267 -7.93 5.04 0.69
C GLN A 267 -6.62 4.53 1.33
N TRP A 268 -5.56 4.48 0.54
CA TRP A 268 -4.24 4.07 1.02
C TRP A 268 -3.53 5.27 1.65
N PHE A 269 -3.31 5.26 2.96
CA PHE A 269 -2.64 6.36 3.69
C PHE A 269 -1.20 6.63 3.24
N ASN A 270 -0.60 5.70 2.49
CA ASN A 270 0.81 5.74 2.10
C ASN A 270 1.04 6.33 0.71
N ARG A 271 0.05 7.02 0.13
CA ARG A 271 0.10 7.46 -1.26
C ARG A 271 0.97 8.70 -1.45
N THR A 272 1.92 8.59 -2.38
CA THR A 272 2.67 9.73 -2.93
C THR A 272 2.09 10.20 -4.27
N GLU A 273 2.36 11.46 -4.63
CA GLU A 273 1.97 12.00 -5.94
C GLU A 273 2.48 11.11 -7.09
N PRO A 274 1.77 11.06 -8.24
CA PRO A 274 2.28 10.39 -9.43
C PRO A 274 3.68 10.88 -9.77
N CYS A 275 4.62 9.95 -9.92
CA CYS A 275 5.97 10.26 -10.36
C CYS A 275 6.43 9.20 -11.36
N ASP A 276 7.40 9.57 -12.19
CA ASP A 276 8.01 8.63 -13.11
C ASP A 276 8.61 7.42 -12.37
N PRO A 277 8.58 6.22 -12.98
CA PRO A 277 9.29 5.07 -12.46
C PRO A 277 10.75 5.41 -12.22
N VAL A 278 11.26 5.04 -11.04
CA VAL A 278 12.68 5.20 -10.72
C VAL A 278 13.51 4.36 -11.69
N LYS A 279 14.61 4.93 -12.18
CA LYS A 279 15.52 4.22 -13.09
C LYS A 279 16.38 3.26 -12.30
N ALA A 280 16.81 2.16 -12.92
CA ALA A 280 17.57 1.11 -12.24
C ALA A 280 18.87 1.61 -11.54
N HIS A 281 19.51 2.67 -12.05
CA HIS A 281 20.71 3.23 -11.42
C HIS A 281 20.42 4.10 -10.19
N ASP A 282 19.18 4.57 -10.05
CA ASP A 282 18.69 5.36 -8.90
C ASP A 282 18.04 4.47 -7.83
N MET A 283 18.08 3.15 -7.98
CA MET A 283 17.60 2.19 -6.99
C MET A 283 18.74 1.76 -6.07
N TYR A 284 18.42 1.55 -4.79
CA TYR A 284 19.32 0.99 -3.79
C TYR A 284 19.69 -0.46 -4.08
N PHE A 285 18.74 -1.25 -4.59
CA PHE A 285 18.97 -2.62 -5.06
C PHE A 285 17.78 -3.09 -5.90
N THR A 286 17.97 -4.16 -6.67
CA THR A 286 16.97 -4.78 -7.54
C THR A 286 16.56 -6.16 -7.02
N LEU A 287 15.57 -6.80 -7.66
CA LEU A 287 15.19 -8.17 -7.33
C LEU A 287 16.37 -9.15 -7.48
N GLU A 288 17.22 -8.94 -8.48
CA GLU A 288 18.41 -9.77 -8.71
C GLU A 288 19.41 -9.67 -7.55
N ASP A 289 19.70 -8.44 -7.09
CA ASP A 289 20.60 -8.19 -5.96
C ASP A 289 20.10 -8.86 -4.66
N LEU A 290 18.77 -8.92 -4.47
CA LEU A 290 18.12 -9.58 -3.33
C LEU A 290 18.22 -11.12 -3.39
N GLY A 291 18.65 -11.69 -4.52
CA GLY A 291 18.69 -13.14 -4.74
C GLY A 291 17.36 -13.70 -5.29
N GLY A 292 16.61 -12.88 -6.03
CA GLY A 292 15.38 -13.29 -6.70
C GLY A 292 14.22 -13.59 -5.74
N MET A 293 13.31 -14.47 -6.17
CA MET A 293 12.13 -14.84 -5.39
C MET A 293 12.48 -15.52 -4.06
N ALA A 294 13.62 -16.20 -3.97
CA ALA A 294 14.11 -16.74 -2.70
C ALA A 294 14.41 -15.64 -1.68
N GLY A 295 14.90 -14.48 -2.15
CA GLY A 295 15.08 -13.28 -1.34
C GLY A 295 13.75 -12.70 -0.84
N ILE A 296 12.73 -12.67 -1.69
CA ILE A 296 11.36 -12.27 -1.28
C ILE A 296 10.82 -13.21 -0.20
N GLY A 297 11.01 -14.53 -0.34
CA GLY A 297 10.59 -15.51 0.68
C GLY A 297 11.21 -15.22 2.05
N ARG A 298 12.54 -15.07 2.12
CA ARG A 298 13.22 -14.73 3.38
C ARG A 298 12.80 -13.37 3.94
N TRP A 299 12.53 -12.40 3.07
CA TRP A 299 12.00 -11.10 3.47
C TRP A 299 10.64 -11.23 4.15
N LEU A 300 9.68 -11.94 3.53
CA LEU A 300 8.33 -12.11 4.07
C LEU A 300 8.32 -12.79 5.45
N ASP A 301 9.19 -13.77 5.65
CA ASP A 301 9.34 -14.45 6.94
C ASP A 301 9.79 -13.50 8.06
N ILE A 302 10.64 -12.52 7.74
CA ILE A 302 11.12 -11.52 8.70
C ILE A 302 10.15 -10.34 8.83
N ALA A 303 9.60 -9.84 7.73
CA ALA A 303 8.65 -8.74 7.73
C ALA A 303 7.41 -9.07 8.55
N SER A 304 6.84 -10.27 8.38
CA SER A 304 5.69 -10.74 9.16
C SER A 304 5.98 -10.81 10.67
N ARG A 305 7.22 -11.13 11.08
CA ARG A 305 7.64 -11.16 12.48
C ARG A 305 7.82 -9.78 13.10
N TYR A 306 8.25 -8.79 12.32
CA TYR A 306 8.54 -7.43 12.78
C TYR A 306 7.59 -6.39 12.16
N ARG A 307 6.37 -6.80 11.81
CA ARG A 307 5.43 -5.95 11.05
C ARG A 307 5.13 -4.64 11.75
N THR A 308 4.97 -4.68 13.08
CA THR A 308 4.70 -3.46 13.86
C THR A 308 5.86 -2.46 13.78
N GLU A 309 7.09 -2.93 13.92
CA GLU A 309 8.29 -2.10 13.82
C GLU A 309 8.52 -1.60 12.39
N LEU A 310 8.36 -2.47 11.40
CA LEU A 310 8.51 -2.14 9.99
C LEU A 310 7.49 -1.09 9.56
N SER A 311 6.20 -1.30 9.82
CA SER A 311 5.15 -0.33 9.49
C SER A 311 5.40 1.03 10.14
N ARG A 312 5.93 1.06 11.37
CA ARG A 312 6.28 2.32 12.06
C ARG A 312 7.42 3.07 11.39
N VAL A 313 8.44 2.36 10.90
CA VAL A 313 9.55 2.97 10.14
C VAL A 313 9.08 3.40 8.76
N MET A 314 8.30 2.57 8.08
CA MET A 314 7.82 2.89 6.74
C MET A 314 6.82 4.04 6.72
N ALA A 315 6.04 4.23 7.78
CA ALA A 315 5.20 5.42 7.97
C ALA A 315 6.00 6.74 7.84
N THR A 316 7.28 6.77 8.24
CA THR A 316 8.14 7.96 8.11
C THR A 316 8.55 8.24 6.66
N ARG A 317 8.42 7.26 5.77
CA ARG A 317 8.67 7.38 4.32
C ARG A 317 7.40 7.63 3.53
N TYR A 318 6.29 7.10 4.01
CA TYR A 318 4.99 7.21 3.38
C TYR A 318 4.34 8.58 3.58
N SER A 319 4.56 9.19 4.74
CA SER A 319 4.05 10.53 5.04
C SER A 319 5.10 11.61 4.74
N ALA A 320 4.89 12.35 3.65
CA ALA A 320 5.72 13.51 3.32
C ALA A 320 5.63 14.63 4.38
N SER A 321 4.49 14.74 5.06
CA SER A 321 4.19 15.79 6.05
C SER A 321 4.55 15.44 7.49
N MET A 322 5.10 14.25 7.77
CA MET A 322 5.52 13.88 9.12
C MET A 322 6.66 14.76 9.60
N PHE A 323 6.47 15.39 10.76
CA PHE A 323 7.49 16.21 11.42
C PHE A 323 8.74 15.40 11.72
N LEU A 324 9.90 16.03 11.67
CA LEU A 324 11.20 15.36 11.80
C LEU A 324 11.35 14.67 13.17
N GLU A 325 10.80 15.27 14.22
CA GLU A 325 10.81 14.74 15.58
C GLU A 325 10.02 13.44 15.64
N ASP A 326 8.86 13.39 14.98
CA ASP A 326 8.03 12.19 14.90
C ASP A 326 8.76 11.07 14.13
N ARG A 327 9.52 11.42 13.08
CA ARG A 327 10.35 10.43 12.36
C ARG A 327 11.40 9.83 13.29
N ILE A 328 12.17 10.67 13.98
CA ILE A 328 13.22 10.23 14.92
C ILE A 328 12.62 9.38 16.04
N MET A 329 11.50 9.82 16.63
CA MET A 329 10.81 9.10 17.70
C MET A 329 10.25 7.75 17.25
N ASN A 330 9.64 7.70 16.07
CA ASN A 330 9.09 6.47 15.51
C ASN A 330 10.17 5.44 15.21
N ILE A 331 11.26 5.84 14.55
CA ILE A 331 12.35 4.92 14.20
C ILE A 331 13.11 4.48 15.47
N SER A 332 13.35 5.39 16.42
CA SER A 332 13.97 5.07 17.70
C SER A 332 13.17 4.03 18.49
N ALA A 333 11.85 4.19 18.53
CA ALA A 333 10.97 3.22 19.18
C ALA A 333 10.91 1.88 18.44
N ALA A 334 10.95 1.90 17.10
CA ALA A 334 11.03 0.69 16.29
C ALA A 334 12.34 -0.06 16.52
N LEU A 335 13.49 0.61 16.60
CA LEU A 335 14.79 0.00 16.90
C LEU A 335 14.83 -0.62 18.31
N ASP A 336 14.26 0.07 19.31
CA ASP A 336 14.14 -0.45 20.68
C ASP A 336 13.29 -1.74 20.70
N SER A 337 12.12 -1.72 20.05
CA SER A 337 11.23 -2.89 19.96
C SER A 337 11.85 -4.04 19.16
N PHE A 338 12.47 -3.73 18.03
CA PHE A 338 13.15 -4.70 17.18
C PHE A 338 14.21 -5.48 17.96
N ASP A 339 15.09 -4.79 18.68
CA ASP A 339 16.11 -5.45 19.49
C ASP A 339 15.51 -6.24 20.67
N LYS A 340 14.45 -5.71 21.31
CA LYS A 340 13.69 -6.43 22.37
C LYS A 340 13.19 -7.78 21.88
N VAL A 341 12.49 -7.78 20.76
CA VAL A 341 11.88 -8.97 20.14
C VAL A 341 12.96 -9.93 19.64
N ARG A 342 13.98 -9.41 18.95
CA ARG A 342 15.06 -10.22 18.37
C ARG A 342 15.85 -10.98 19.44
N ARG A 343 16.26 -10.29 20.50
CA ARG A 343 17.07 -10.90 21.57
C ARG A 343 16.24 -11.52 22.70
N ARG A 344 14.91 -11.51 22.59
CA ARG A 344 13.96 -12.00 23.61
C ARG A 344 14.27 -11.46 25.01
N THR A 345 14.65 -10.18 25.07
CA THR A 345 15.04 -9.55 26.35
C THR A 345 13.83 -9.17 27.22
N GLY A 346 12.60 -9.26 26.68
CA GLY A 346 11.37 -8.92 27.39
C GLY A 346 11.44 -7.53 28.04
N ASP A 347 10.91 -7.43 29.27
CA ASP A 347 10.94 -6.21 30.10
C ASP A 347 12.25 -6.01 30.86
N ALA A 348 13.30 -6.78 30.56
CA ALA A 348 14.59 -6.55 31.19
C ALA A 348 15.04 -5.10 30.94
N LYS A 349 15.44 -4.41 32.01
CA LYS A 349 15.95 -3.04 31.99
C LYS A 349 17.31 -2.99 31.30
N VAL A 350 17.33 -3.16 29.98
CA VAL A 350 18.49 -2.92 29.13
C VAL A 350 18.49 -1.44 28.76
N ASN A 351 19.66 -0.80 28.89
CA ASN A 351 19.85 0.59 28.51
C ASN A 351 19.60 0.76 27.00
N TYR A 352 18.89 1.83 26.63
CA TYR A 352 18.62 2.17 25.23
C TYR A 352 19.90 2.26 24.38
N VAL A 353 20.98 2.84 24.92
CA VAL A 353 22.29 2.91 24.23
C VAL A 353 22.79 1.51 23.87
N ASP A 354 22.67 0.55 24.79
CA ASP A 354 23.13 -0.82 24.55
C ASP A 354 22.25 -1.51 23.49
N ARG A 355 20.96 -1.18 23.41
CA ARG A 355 20.07 -1.71 22.36
C ARG A 355 20.44 -1.15 20.99
N VAL A 356 20.69 0.15 20.90
CA VAL A 356 21.15 0.79 19.65
C VAL A 356 22.49 0.19 19.21
N LEU A 357 23.46 0.04 20.13
CA LEU A 357 24.74 -0.63 19.82
C LEU A 357 24.54 -2.06 19.30
N LYS A 358 23.59 -2.82 19.85
CA LYS A 358 23.28 -4.17 19.35
C LYS A 358 22.61 -4.19 17.97
N CYS A 359 21.97 -3.09 17.57
CA CYS A 359 21.52 -2.90 16.19
C CYS A 359 22.70 -2.51 15.29
N ILE A 360 23.61 -1.64 15.74
CA ILE A 360 24.82 -1.26 14.98
C ILE A 360 25.69 -2.49 14.72
N ASP A 361 25.94 -3.31 15.74
CA ASP A 361 26.65 -4.58 15.64
C ASP A 361 26.03 -5.51 14.57
N LEU A 362 24.69 -5.55 14.50
CA LEU A 362 23.97 -6.39 13.53
C LEU A 362 24.04 -5.79 12.12
N ALA A 363 23.94 -4.48 12.00
CA ALA A 363 23.96 -3.79 10.73
C ALA A 363 25.33 -3.90 10.05
N GLY A 364 26.40 -3.65 10.82
CA GLY A 364 27.78 -3.64 10.33
C GLY A 364 27.97 -2.66 9.18
N GLU A 365 28.86 -2.99 8.24
CA GLU A 365 28.96 -2.24 7.00
C GLU A 365 27.75 -2.49 6.08
N PRO A 366 27.25 -1.44 5.38
CA PRO A 366 27.85 -0.11 5.24
C PRO A 366 27.42 0.90 6.32
N PHE A 367 26.60 0.52 7.30
CA PHE A 367 26.06 1.47 8.28
C PHE A 367 27.15 2.14 9.14
N THR A 368 28.17 1.39 9.56
CA THR A 368 29.28 1.95 10.36
C THR A 368 30.01 3.09 9.64
N ASN A 369 30.07 3.06 8.32
CA ASN A 369 30.63 4.16 7.51
C ASN A 369 29.73 5.40 7.47
N LEU A 370 28.43 5.27 7.78
CA LEU A 370 27.43 6.33 7.69
C LEU A 370 27.45 7.30 8.88
N ILE A 371 27.95 6.87 10.03
CA ILE A 371 27.88 7.64 11.28
C ILE A 371 29.13 8.47 11.58
N ALA A 372 30.24 8.23 10.84
CA ALA A 372 31.56 8.90 10.88
C ALA A 372 32.27 9.05 12.26
N SER A 373 31.54 8.78 13.35
CA SER A 373 31.92 8.92 14.74
C SER A 373 31.99 7.55 15.43
N ASN A 374 32.48 7.52 16.67
CA ASN A 374 32.47 6.29 17.46
C ASN A 374 31.03 5.79 17.68
N GLU A 375 30.77 4.51 17.42
CA GLU A 375 29.44 3.90 17.54
C GLU A 375 28.73 4.18 18.88
N ARG A 376 29.51 4.19 19.98
CA ARG A 376 28.97 4.44 21.32
C ARG A 376 28.64 5.91 21.56
N GLU A 377 29.41 6.81 20.97
CA GLU A 377 29.14 8.25 21.04
C GLU A 377 27.91 8.59 20.22
N TRP A 378 27.81 8.07 18.99
CA TRP A 378 26.61 8.20 18.17
C TRP A 378 25.36 7.64 18.87
N ALA A 379 25.45 6.44 19.47
CA ALA A 379 24.31 5.86 20.21
C ALA A 379 23.90 6.70 21.44
N LYS A 380 24.84 7.38 22.11
CA LYS A 380 24.53 8.35 23.17
C LYS A 380 23.84 9.59 22.59
N PHE A 381 24.33 10.11 21.46
CA PHE A 381 23.72 11.24 20.76
C PHE A 381 22.25 10.94 20.39
N VAL A 382 21.96 9.76 19.83
CA VAL A 382 20.58 9.33 19.55
C VAL A 382 19.72 9.33 20.83
N LYS A 383 20.26 8.83 21.94
CA LYS A 383 19.54 8.83 23.24
C LYS A 383 19.24 10.26 23.70
N GLU A 384 20.20 11.16 23.59
CA GLU A 384 20.07 12.56 24.01
C GLU A 384 19.05 13.30 23.12
N ALA A 385 19.13 13.13 21.79
CA ALA A 385 18.16 13.68 20.85
C ALA A 385 16.73 13.21 21.17
N ARG A 386 16.53 11.90 21.38
CA ARG A 386 15.25 11.33 21.80
C ARG A 386 14.75 11.92 23.13
N HIS A 387 15.63 12.08 24.10
CA HIS A 387 15.31 12.63 25.42
C HIS A 387 14.92 14.12 25.32
N ASP A 388 15.63 14.89 24.51
CA ASP A 388 15.37 16.31 24.32
C ASP A 388 14.05 16.56 23.57
N ILE A 389 13.74 15.75 22.55
CA ILE A 389 12.43 15.75 21.87
C ILE A 389 11.30 15.45 22.87
N ALA A 390 11.43 14.37 23.65
CA ALA A 390 10.39 13.94 24.59
C ALA A 390 10.12 14.95 25.73
N HIS A 391 11.10 15.80 26.05
CA HIS A 391 10.99 16.80 27.11
C HIS A 391 10.87 18.24 26.59
N HIS A 392 10.63 18.43 25.28
CA HIS A 392 10.53 19.74 24.62
C HIS A 392 11.67 20.70 24.99
N ARG A 393 12.90 20.20 25.08
CA ARG A 393 14.06 20.99 25.50
C ARG A 393 14.59 21.84 24.33
N GLN A 394 14.93 23.10 24.61
CA GLN A 394 15.39 24.09 23.62
C GLN A 394 16.69 23.74 22.87
N ARG A 395 17.39 22.65 23.22
CA ARG A 395 18.64 22.22 22.57
C ARG A 395 18.40 21.58 21.21
N PHE A 396 17.26 20.91 21.04
CA PHE A 396 16.79 20.46 19.73
C PHE A 396 16.03 21.64 19.11
N ARG A 397 16.74 22.51 18.40
CA ARG A 397 16.10 23.64 17.72
C ARG A 397 15.60 23.12 16.38
N LEU A 398 14.28 23.05 16.29
CA LEU A 398 13.41 22.64 15.19
C LEU A 398 13.58 23.52 13.92
N ASP A 399 14.79 23.88 13.53
CA ASP A 399 15.07 24.69 12.34
C ASP A 399 15.35 23.83 11.10
N GLY A 400 15.38 22.50 11.25
CA GLY A 400 15.65 21.58 10.15
C GLY A 400 17.09 21.64 9.68
N THR A 401 18.04 22.00 10.56
CA THR A 401 19.47 21.92 10.27
C THR A 401 19.86 20.58 9.65
N VAL A 402 20.90 20.61 8.81
CA VAL A 402 21.41 19.45 8.07
C VAL A 402 21.67 18.25 9.00
N GLY A 403 22.08 18.49 10.25
CA GLY A 403 22.36 17.46 11.25
C GLY A 403 21.13 16.65 11.71
N GLU A 404 19.97 17.28 11.91
CA GLU A 404 18.77 16.56 12.39
C GLU A 404 18.17 15.68 11.29
N ASN A 405 18.17 16.17 10.05
CA ASN A 405 17.79 15.38 8.87
C ASN A 405 18.75 14.22 8.65
N LEU A 406 20.07 14.45 8.78
CA LEU A 406 21.09 13.41 8.72
C LEU A 406 20.84 12.32 9.78
N LEU A 407 20.53 12.70 11.02
CA LEU A 407 20.22 11.74 12.10
C LEU A 407 19.00 10.87 11.77
N ALA A 408 17.92 11.47 11.26
CA ALA A 408 16.73 10.71 10.88
C ALA A 408 17.01 9.71 9.75
N GLU A 409 17.81 10.11 8.75
CA GLU A 409 18.26 9.24 7.66
C GLU A 409 19.18 8.11 8.17
N GLN A 410 20.11 8.42 9.07
CA GLN A 410 20.97 7.42 9.70
C GLN A 410 20.14 6.39 10.49
N LEU A 411 19.18 6.83 11.30
CA LEU A 411 18.30 5.94 12.05
C LEU A 411 17.48 5.04 11.12
N TYR A 412 16.94 5.59 10.03
CA TYR A 412 16.24 4.80 9.02
C TYR A 412 17.14 3.71 8.43
N TRP A 413 18.35 4.06 8.00
CA TRP A 413 19.29 3.10 7.42
C TRP A 413 19.76 2.05 8.42
N LEU A 414 19.94 2.41 9.70
CA LEU A 414 20.22 1.45 10.74
C LEU A 414 19.13 0.37 10.81
N PHE A 415 17.86 0.78 10.84
CA PHE A 415 16.75 -0.16 10.88
C PHE A 415 16.67 -1.02 9.61
N VAL A 416 16.73 -0.39 8.44
CA VAL A 416 16.65 -1.07 7.14
C VAL A 416 17.76 -2.11 7.00
N ILE A 417 19.00 -1.77 7.34
CA ILE A 417 20.12 -2.71 7.25
C ILE A 417 19.94 -3.84 8.27
N CYS A 418 19.48 -3.55 9.49
CA CYS A 418 19.18 -4.58 10.49
C CYS A 418 18.13 -5.60 10.02
N ILE A 419 17.03 -5.13 9.43
CA ILE A 419 15.95 -6.02 8.98
C ILE A 419 16.37 -6.81 7.73
N LEU A 420 17.11 -6.20 6.79
CA LEU A 420 17.69 -6.89 5.63
C LEU A 420 18.71 -7.96 6.06
N ARG A 421 19.57 -7.67 7.05
CA ARG A 421 20.50 -8.65 7.62
C ARG A 421 19.75 -9.79 8.29
N SER A 422 18.66 -9.49 8.99
CA SER A 422 17.81 -10.51 9.61
C SER A 422 17.11 -11.40 8.59
N ALA A 423 16.80 -10.85 7.41
CA ALA A 423 16.28 -11.57 6.24
C ALA A 423 17.35 -12.28 5.41
N ASP A 424 18.61 -12.30 5.89
CA ASP A 424 19.73 -12.91 5.19
C ASP A 424 19.84 -12.40 3.74
N ALA A 425 19.74 -11.07 3.59
CA ALA A 425 19.92 -10.42 2.30
C ALA A 425 21.35 -10.66 1.78
N PRO A 426 21.54 -10.89 0.47
CA PRO A 426 22.88 -11.13 -0.06
C PRO A 426 23.82 -9.91 0.09
N PRO A 427 25.15 -10.13 0.13
CA PRO A 427 26.14 -9.04 0.16
C PRO A 427 25.96 -7.99 -0.94
N ALA A 428 25.46 -8.38 -2.11
CA ALA A 428 25.18 -7.50 -3.24
C ALA A 428 24.23 -6.35 -2.87
N VAL A 429 23.21 -6.61 -2.05
CA VAL A 429 22.26 -5.59 -1.57
C VAL A 429 23.01 -4.48 -0.82
N PHE A 430 23.85 -4.85 0.13
CA PHE A 430 24.59 -3.91 0.97
C PHE A 430 25.65 -3.13 0.18
N HIS A 431 26.29 -3.79 -0.79
CA HIS A 431 27.20 -3.13 -1.71
C HIS A 431 26.46 -2.06 -2.55
N ARG A 432 25.33 -2.41 -3.17
CA ARG A 432 24.53 -1.46 -3.96
C ARG A 432 24.00 -0.29 -3.12
N ILE A 433 23.56 -0.53 -1.88
CA ILE A 433 23.20 0.53 -0.92
C ILE A 433 24.38 1.48 -0.69
N SER A 434 25.59 0.94 -0.48
CA SER A 434 26.79 1.76 -0.23
C SER A 434 27.22 2.62 -1.42
N GLU A 435 26.97 2.14 -2.65
CA GLU A 435 27.30 2.86 -3.89
C GLU A 435 26.28 3.96 -4.23
N HIS A 436 25.08 3.90 -3.63
CA HIS A 436 24.00 4.82 -3.95
C HIS A 436 24.37 6.28 -3.62
N ALA A 437 24.08 7.19 -4.54
CA ALA A 437 24.51 8.59 -4.46
C ALA A 437 24.05 9.28 -3.16
N GLN A 438 22.81 9.01 -2.72
CA GLN A 438 22.28 9.56 -1.46
C GLN A 438 23.06 9.06 -0.25
N VAL A 439 23.41 7.77 -0.19
CA VAL A 439 24.16 7.20 0.94
C VAL A 439 25.57 7.74 0.96
N ARG A 440 26.24 7.84 -0.20
CA ARG A 440 27.55 8.48 -0.32
C ARG A 440 27.53 9.95 0.12
N TRP A 441 26.46 10.67 -0.22
CA TRP A 441 26.27 12.04 0.24
C TRP A 441 26.09 12.12 1.76
N LEU A 442 25.27 11.25 2.35
CA LEU A 442 25.08 11.17 3.81
C LEU A 442 26.40 10.88 4.55
N VAL A 443 27.20 9.93 4.04
CA VAL A 443 28.55 9.64 4.57
C VAL A 443 29.42 10.90 4.56
N ALA A 444 29.46 11.62 3.44
CA ALA A 444 30.25 12.85 3.34
C ALA A 444 29.76 13.94 4.32
N GLN A 445 28.45 14.09 4.52
CA GLN A 445 27.91 15.03 5.50
C GLN A 445 28.27 14.66 6.94
N ALA A 446 28.25 13.36 7.28
CA ALA A 446 28.64 12.89 8.59
C ALA A 446 30.11 13.21 8.89
N THR A 447 31.01 13.02 7.91
CA THR A 447 32.44 13.34 8.08
C THR A 447 32.68 14.85 8.28
N VAL A 448 31.97 15.71 7.55
CA VAL A 448 32.10 17.17 7.70
C VAL A 448 31.56 17.65 9.05
N GLY A 449 30.60 16.95 9.65
CA GLY A 449 30.06 17.31 10.97
C GLY A 449 30.95 16.93 12.15
N ASP A 450 31.91 16.02 11.96
CA ASP A 450 32.86 15.56 12.99
C ASP A 450 34.18 16.36 13.00
N GLU A 451 34.47 17.14 11.95
CA GLU A 451 35.58 18.11 11.88
C GLU A 451 35.19 19.46 12.52
#